data_AF-A0A959Q9Q4-F1
#
_entry.id   AF-A0A959Q9Q4-F1
#
_cell.length_a   1.000
_cell.length_b   1.000
_cell.length_c   1.000
_cell.angle_alpha   90.00
_cell.angle_beta   90.00
_cell.angle_gamma   90.00
#
_symmetry.space_group_name_H-M   'P 1'
#
loop_
_entity.id
_entity.type
_entity.pdbx_description
1 polymer ?
#
loop_
_entity_poly.entity_id
_entity_poly.type
_entity_poly.pdbx_seq_one_letter_code
_entity_poly.pdbx_strand_id
1 'polypeptide(L)'
;KRRNFLQVKYRLDATRIAAFADDELDLDEIAAYLHTWELIANADPAGGKIARLDAPERFRWLTAPRSTIIQSSKVHVGRCEQPEAVLEDLFRKNVL
;
A
#
# COMPACT_ATOMS: atom_id res chain seq x y z
N LYS A 1 -21.48 11.39 -7.23
CA LYS A 1 -20.89 11.48 -5.88
C LYS A 1 -19.44 10.99 -5.97
N ARG A 2 -18.45 11.74 -5.49
CA ARG A 2 -17.04 11.30 -5.48
C ARG A 2 -16.94 10.10 -4.53
N ARG A 3 -16.47 8.94 -5.00
CA ARG A 3 -16.29 7.77 -4.13
C ARG A 3 -15.11 8.05 -3.21
N ASN A 4 -15.30 7.89 -1.91
CA ASN A 4 -14.23 8.02 -0.91
C ASN A 4 -13.46 6.70 -0.80
N PHE A 5 -12.96 6.20 -1.92
CA PHE A 5 -12.29 4.91 -2.00
C PHE A 5 -10.78 5.08 -1.90
N LEU A 6 -10.16 4.38 -0.95
CA LEU A 6 -8.73 4.26 -0.78
C LEU A 6 -8.45 2.87 -0.23
N GLN A 7 -7.66 2.08 -0.95
CA GLN A 7 -7.30 0.73 -0.55
C GLN A 7 -5.91 0.41 -1.10
N VAL A 8 -5.17 -0.43 -0.37
CA VAL A 8 -3.87 -0.97 -0.77
C VAL A 8 -4.01 -2.48 -0.91
N LYS A 9 -3.32 -3.07 -1.89
CA LYS A 9 -3.13 -4.51 -2.02
C LYS A 9 -1.66 -4.79 -2.26
N TYR A 10 -1.13 -5.80 -1.60
CA TYR A 10 0.26 -6.22 -1.72
C TYR A 10 0.35 -7.75 -1.58
N ARG A 11 1.45 -8.31 -2.10
CA ARG A 11 1.86 -9.69 -1.85
C ARG A 11 3.32 -9.67 -1.44
N LEU A 12 3.63 -10.31 -0.33
CA LEU A 12 5.01 -10.53 0.12
C LEU A 12 5.41 -11.94 -0.29
N ASP A 13 6.33 -12.05 -1.25
CA ASP A 13 6.88 -13.33 -1.72
C ASP A 13 8.23 -13.57 -1.04
N ALA A 14 8.20 -14.34 0.05
CA ALA A 14 9.39 -14.62 0.87
C ALA A 14 10.51 -15.27 0.04
N THR A 15 10.19 -16.20 -0.84
CA THR A 15 11.17 -16.89 -1.70
C THR A 15 11.83 -15.91 -2.66
N ARG A 16 11.05 -15.03 -3.29
CA ARG A 16 11.59 -14.02 -4.20
C ARG A 16 12.45 -13.00 -3.46
N ILE A 17 12.06 -12.59 -2.26
CA ILE A 17 12.80 -11.62 -1.45
C ILE A 17 14.12 -12.21 -0.97
N ALA A 18 14.10 -13.44 -0.46
CA ALA A 18 15.29 -14.17 -0.02
C ALA A 18 16.29 -14.44 -1.17
N ALA A 19 15.87 -14.33 -2.42
CA ALA A 19 16.78 -14.40 -3.57
C ALA A 19 17.59 -13.10 -3.79
N PHE A 20 17.17 -11.97 -3.22
CA PHE A 20 17.86 -10.67 -3.35
C PHE A 20 18.56 -10.21 -2.08
N ALA A 21 18.15 -10.72 -0.93
CA ALA A 21 18.75 -10.45 0.36
C ALA A 21 18.98 -11.80 1.05
N ASP A 22 20.17 -11.99 1.61
CA ASP A 22 20.47 -13.13 2.47
C ASP A 22 19.57 -13.12 3.72
N ASP A 23 19.74 -14.10 4.61
CA ASP A 23 18.94 -14.29 5.84
C ASP A 23 18.97 -13.12 6.86
N GLU A 24 19.66 -12.01 6.53
CA GLU A 24 19.72 -10.80 7.35
C GLU A 24 18.47 -9.90 7.24
N LEU A 25 17.61 -10.13 6.25
CA LEU A 25 16.40 -9.31 6.04
C LEU A 25 15.23 -9.77 6.93
N ASP A 26 14.75 -8.88 7.80
CA ASP A 26 13.58 -9.13 8.63
C ASP A 26 12.27 -8.99 7.82
N LEU A 27 11.72 -10.14 7.40
CA LEU A 27 10.46 -10.20 6.68
C LEU A 27 9.25 -9.81 7.53
N ASP A 28 9.31 -10.03 8.85
CA ASP A 28 8.22 -9.68 9.76
C ASP A 28 8.12 -8.17 9.92
N GLU A 29 9.27 -7.47 9.98
CA GLU A 29 9.31 -6.01 9.97
C GLU A 29 8.70 -5.45 8.68
N ILE A 30 9.06 -5.97 7.52
CA ILE A 30 8.47 -5.56 6.22
C ILE A 30 6.96 -5.81 6.21
N ALA A 31 6.52 -6.98 6.68
CA ALA A 31 5.11 -7.32 6.75
C ALA A 31 4.33 -6.35 7.64
N ALA A 32 4.89 -5.97 8.80
CA ALA A 32 4.29 -5.01 9.72
C ALA A 32 4.17 -3.60 9.09
N TYR A 33 5.18 -3.14 8.35
CA TYR A 33 5.10 -1.88 7.62
C TYR A 33 4.01 -1.89 6.56
N LEU A 34 3.93 -2.95 5.74
CA LEU A 34 2.90 -3.09 4.71
C LEU A 34 1.50 -3.19 5.30
N HIS A 35 1.34 -3.91 6.41
CA HIS A 35 0.06 -3.98 7.11
C HIS A 35 -0.38 -2.60 7.64
N THR A 36 0.57 -1.80 8.14
CA THR A 36 0.27 -0.41 8.55
C THR A 36 -0.23 0.44 7.38
N TRP A 37 0.29 0.26 6.17
CA TRP A 37 -0.21 0.95 4.97
C TRP A 37 -1.65 0.58 4.65
N GLU A 38 -2.02 -0.69 4.78
CA GLU A 38 -3.39 -1.16 4.62
C GLU A 38 -4.33 -0.53 5.66
N LEU A 39 -3.94 -0.51 6.95
CA LEU A 39 -4.70 0.14 8.02
C LEU A 39 -4.92 1.63 7.72
N ILE A 40 -3.87 2.35 7.27
CA ILE A 40 -3.97 3.76 6.91
C ILE A 40 -4.90 3.97 5.71
N ALA A 41 -4.81 3.14 4.67
CA ALA A 41 -5.67 3.25 3.50
C ALA A 41 -7.16 3.11 3.90
N ASN A 42 -7.45 2.12 4.74
CA ASN A 42 -8.79 1.77 5.21
C ASN A 42 -9.34 2.69 6.31
N ALA A 43 -8.60 3.73 6.71
CA ALA A 43 -8.93 4.60 7.83
C ALA A 43 -9.09 3.87 9.19
N ASP A 44 -8.38 2.76 9.37
CA ASP A 44 -8.43 1.99 10.60
C ASP A 44 -7.62 2.69 11.71
N PRO A 45 -8.22 3.04 12.87
CA PRO A 45 -7.53 3.68 13.97
C PRO A 45 -6.28 2.95 14.49
N ALA A 46 -6.15 1.64 14.25
CA ALA A 46 -4.95 0.86 14.55
C ALA A 46 -3.72 1.33 13.75
N GLY A 47 -3.92 1.95 12.58
CA GLY A 47 -2.87 2.60 11.78
C GLY A 47 -2.37 3.94 12.34
N GLY A 48 -2.75 4.29 13.57
CA GLY A 48 -2.26 5.46 14.29
C GLY A 48 -2.89 6.79 13.84
N LYS A 49 -2.17 7.90 14.08
CA LYS A 49 -2.69 9.26 13.82
C LYS A 49 -2.96 9.51 12.33
N ILE A 50 -2.17 8.89 11.44
CA ILE A 50 -2.31 9.08 10.00
C ILE A 50 -3.62 8.48 9.49
N ALA A 51 -4.02 7.31 10.01
CA ALA A 51 -5.28 6.67 9.61
C ALA A 51 -6.54 7.50 9.93
N ARG A 52 -6.42 8.48 10.85
CA ARG A 52 -7.52 9.39 11.24
C ARG A 52 -7.65 10.62 10.37
N LEU A 53 -6.69 10.88 9.48
CA LEU A 53 -6.75 11.99 8.52
C LEU A 53 -7.83 11.75 7.46
N ASP A 54 -8.19 12.76 6.68
CA ASP A 54 -9.11 12.57 5.56
C ASP A 54 -8.47 11.73 4.43
N ALA A 55 -9.27 11.22 3.48
CA ALA A 55 -8.73 10.34 2.44
C ALA A 55 -7.67 11.00 1.54
N PRO A 56 -7.83 12.27 1.07
CA PRO A 56 -6.77 12.98 0.37
C PRO A 56 -5.44 13.07 1.14
N GLU A 57 -5.49 13.32 2.44
CA GLU A 57 -4.30 13.41 3.29
C GLU A 57 -3.64 12.06 3.50
N ARG A 58 -4.43 11.00 3.73
CA ARG A 58 -3.91 9.62 3.82
C ARG A 58 -3.27 9.19 2.52
N PHE A 59 -3.91 9.46 1.38
CA PHE A 59 -3.35 9.20 0.06
C PHE A 59 -2.01 9.93 -0.13
N ARG A 60 -1.97 11.24 0.16
CA ARG A 60 -0.74 12.05 0.07
C ARG A 60 0.37 11.49 0.94
N TRP A 61 0.05 11.00 2.14
CA TRP A 61 1.03 10.40 3.04
C TRP A 61 1.56 9.07 2.48
N LEU A 62 0.67 8.18 2.02
CA LEU A 62 1.02 6.86 1.46
C LEU A 62 1.90 6.96 0.20
N THR A 63 1.69 8.00 -0.62
CA THR A 63 2.44 8.18 -1.87
C THR A 63 3.66 9.10 -1.73
N ALA A 64 4.01 9.54 -0.52
CA ALA A 64 5.13 10.45 -0.31
C ALA A 64 6.47 9.68 -0.40
N PRO A 65 7.43 10.12 -1.24
CA PRO A 65 8.73 9.45 -1.39
C PRO A 65 9.66 9.79 -0.22
N ARG A 66 9.32 9.32 0.98
CA ARG A 66 10.01 9.69 2.23
C ARG A 66 10.56 8.52 3.01
N SER A 67 10.10 7.31 2.72
CA SER A 67 10.53 6.11 3.42
C SER A 67 11.81 5.57 2.79
N THR A 68 12.75 5.16 3.66
CA THR A 68 14.01 4.50 3.30
C THR A 68 13.87 2.98 3.27
N ILE A 69 12.72 2.44 3.69
CA ILE A 69 12.44 1.00 3.76
C ILE A 69 11.56 0.61 2.56
N ILE A 70 10.33 1.11 2.51
CA ILE A 70 9.40 0.91 1.39
C ILE A 70 9.35 2.19 0.55
N GLN A 71 9.71 2.10 -0.74
CA GLN A 71 9.63 3.23 -1.66
C GLN A 71 8.42 3.12 -2.59
N SER A 72 7.55 4.13 -2.58
CA SER A 72 6.45 4.24 -3.53
C SER A 72 6.94 4.73 -4.89
N SER A 73 6.41 4.17 -5.98
CA SER A 73 6.60 4.72 -7.32
C SER A 73 5.85 6.04 -7.52
N LYS A 74 6.01 6.68 -8.68
CA LYS A 74 5.25 7.88 -9.04
C LYS A 74 3.75 7.59 -9.08
N VAL A 75 2.95 8.57 -8.67
CA VAL A 75 1.49 8.48 -8.77
C VAL A 75 1.06 8.51 -10.23
N HIS A 76 0.27 7.51 -10.62
CA HIS A 76 -0.38 7.43 -11.93
C HIS A 76 -1.87 7.69 -11.77
N VAL A 77 -2.41 8.62 -12.55
CA VAL A 77 -3.82 9.01 -12.50
C VAL A 77 -4.63 8.33 -13.61
N GLY A 78 -5.90 8.05 -13.33
CA GLY A 78 -6.82 7.45 -14.29
C GLY A 78 -8.27 7.71 -13.90
N ARG A 79 -9.20 7.38 -14.80
CA ARG A 79 -10.64 7.43 -14.54
C ARG A 79 -11.17 6.00 -14.51
N CYS A 80 -11.98 5.70 -13.51
CA CYS A 80 -12.69 4.42 -13.43
C CYS A 80 -14.07 4.64 -12.80
N GLU A 81 -14.98 3.72 -13.07
CA GLU A 81 -16.31 3.73 -12.45
C GLU A 81 -16.35 2.81 -11.22
N GLN A 82 -15.61 1.70 -11.23
CA GLN A 82 -15.60 0.69 -10.16
C GLN A 82 -14.17 0.51 -9.63
N PRO A 83 -13.72 1.35 -8.69
CA PRO A 83 -12.33 1.37 -8.26
C PRO A 83 -11.89 0.07 -7.56
N GLU A 84 -12.79 -0.61 -6.85
CA GLU A 84 -12.54 -1.91 -6.22
C GLU A 84 -12.18 -2.99 -7.27
N ALA A 85 -12.97 -3.06 -8.35
CA ALA A 85 -12.77 -4.01 -9.44
C ALA A 85 -11.50 -3.71 -10.24
N VAL A 86 -11.22 -2.42 -10.49
CA VAL A 86 -9.99 -1.99 -11.17
C VAL A 86 -8.76 -2.28 -10.33
N LEU A 87 -8.82 -2.06 -9.00
CA LEU A 87 -7.71 -2.40 -8.11
C LEU A 87 -7.42 -3.90 -8.11
N GLU A 88 -8.47 -4.73 -8.07
CA GLU A 88 -8.32 -6.18 -8.15
C GLU A 88 -7.69 -6.64 -9.48
N ASP A 89 -8.17 -6.09 -10.60
CA ASP A 89 -7.62 -6.40 -11.94
C ASP A 89 -6.14 -5.98 -12.06
N LEU A 90 -5.79 -4.77 -11.60
CA LEU A 90 -4.41 -4.29 -11.59
C LEU A 90 -3.50 -5.15 -10.71
N PHE A 91 -3.96 -5.54 -9.53
CA PHE A 91 -3.21 -6.40 -8.62
C PHE A 91 -2.95 -7.78 -9.24
N ARG A 92 -3.95 -8.39 -9.86
CA ARG A 92 -3.81 -9.67 -10.58
C ARG A 92 -2.82 -9.59 -11.74
N LYS A 93 -2.84 -8.50 -12.51
CA LYS A 93 -2.00 -8.37 -13.70
C LYS A 93 -0.53 -8.06 -13.40
N ASN A 94 -0.28 -7.30 -12.33
CA ASN A 94 1.05 -6.71 -12.10
C ASN A 94 1.75 -7.25 -10.85
N VAL A 95 1.04 -7.95 -9.94
CA VAL A 95 1.61 -8.39 -8.65
C VAL A 95 1.51 -9.90 -8.45
N LEU A 96 0.36 -10.52 -8.74
CA LEU A 96 0.15 -11.97 -8.57
C LEU A 96 0.83 -12.78 -9.67
#